data_AF-A0A378C402-F1
#
_entry.id   AF-A0A378C402-F1
#
_cell.length_a   1.000
_cell.length_b   1.000
_cell.length_c   1.000
_cell.angle_alpha   90.00
_cell.angle_beta   90.00
_cell.angle_gamma   90.00
#
_symmetry.space_group_name_H-M   'P 1'
#
loop_
_entity.id
_entity.type
_entity.pdbx_description
1 polymer ?
#
loop_
_entity_poly.entity_id
_entity_poly.type
_entity_poly.pdbx_seq_one_letter_code
_entity_poly.pdbx_strand_id
1 'polypeptide(L)'
;MSLKQIWQAANPKGHLLTAISFLIPIVCGSGFIIAIGMGLGGTVQDTLTPGQFDVWQAMATLGAKALGLLPVVIAVGISGSIAGKPGIAPGFVVGLAANTISAGFIGGMIGGYIAGYIALAIIKKRQGA
;
A
#
# COMPACT_ATOMS: atom_id res chain seq x y z
N MET A 1 22.64 21.90 10.06
CA MET A 1 22.54 20.88 8.99
C MET A 1 22.24 21.58 7.69
N SER A 2 23.04 21.36 6.65
CA SER A 2 22.76 21.81 5.29
C SER A 2 21.53 21.10 4.72
N LEU A 3 20.74 21.75 3.86
CA LEU A 3 19.58 21.15 3.18
C LEU A 3 19.91 19.80 2.52
N LYS A 4 21.12 19.69 1.95
CA LYS A 4 21.63 18.44 1.35
C LYS A 4 21.76 17.33 2.38
N GLN A 5 22.23 17.63 3.59
CA GLN A 5 22.39 16.64 4.67
C GLN A 5 21.04 16.14 5.19
N ILE A 6 20.03 17.01 5.26
CA ILE A 6 18.66 16.63 5.65
C ILE A 6 18.07 15.67 4.62
N TRP A 7 18.19 15.98 3.33
CA TRP A 7 17.70 15.13 2.25
C TRP A 7 18.43 13.78 2.17
N GLN A 8 19.72 13.79 2.46
CA GLN A 8 20.55 12.58 2.49
C GLN A 8 20.21 11.71 3.70
N ALA A 9 19.91 12.32 4.85
CA ALA A 9 19.47 11.62 6.06
C ALA A 9 18.02 11.09 5.95
N ALA A 10 17.14 11.81 5.25
CA ALA A 10 15.75 11.43 5.05
C ALA A 10 15.56 10.28 4.04
N ASN A 11 16.56 10.04 3.18
CA ASN A 11 16.60 8.97 2.16
C ASN A 11 15.23 8.62 1.51
N PRO A 12 14.46 9.60 0.99
CA PRO A 12 13.12 9.35 0.49
C PRO A 12 13.13 8.37 -0.69
N LYS A 13 14.17 8.40 -1.53
CA LYS A 13 14.33 7.43 -2.62
C LYS A 13 14.40 5.99 -2.11
N GLY A 14 15.14 5.74 -1.02
CA GLY A 14 15.26 4.40 -0.44
C GLY A 14 13.92 3.88 0.07
N HIS A 15 13.18 4.71 0.81
CA HIS A 15 11.85 4.33 1.32
C HIS A 15 10.84 4.07 0.19
N LEU A 16 10.90 4.86 -0.90
CA LEU A 16 10.09 4.61 -2.09
C LEU A 16 10.45 3.28 -2.73
N LEU A 17 11.74 2.98 -2.90
CA LEU A 17 12.20 1.74 -3.51
C LEU A 17 11.74 0.52 -2.70
N THR A 18 11.81 0.57 -1.36
CA THR A 18 11.27 -0.49 -0.49
C THR A 18 9.79 -0.75 -0.79
N ALA A 19 8.99 0.32 -0.88
CA ALA A 19 7.57 0.19 -1.15
C ALA A 19 7.29 -0.36 -2.55
N ILE A 20 8.06 0.05 -3.56
CA ILE A 20 7.97 -0.48 -4.93
C ILE A 20 8.30 -1.98 -4.95
N SER A 21 9.30 -2.43 -4.19
CA SER A 21 9.62 -3.86 -4.09
C SER A 21 8.45 -4.68 -3.54
N PHE A 22 7.63 -4.12 -2.63
CA PHE A 22 6.40 -4.77 -2.16
C PHE A 22 5.26 -4.75 -3.19
N LEU A 23 5.22 -3.76 -4.09
CA LEU A 23 4.22 -3.70 -5.14
C LEU A 23 4.42 -4.77 -6.21
N ILE A 24 5.67 -5.07 -6.59
CA ILE A 24 6.00 -6.01 -7.68
C ILE A 24 5.28 -7.37 -7.51
N PRO A 25 5.43 -8.11 -6.39
CA PRO A 25 4.78 -9.41 -6.24
C PRO A 25 3.25 -9.30 -6.21
N ILE A 26 2.70 -8.20 -5.67
CA ILE A 26 1.25 -8.00 -5.59
C ILE A 26 0.65 -7.72 -6.96
N VAL A 27 1.27 -6.83 -7.74
CA VAL A 27 0.81 -6.49 -9.09
C VAL A 27 0.93 -7.70 -10.00
N CYS A 28 2.08 -8.37 -10.01
CA CYS A 28 2.29 -9.56 -10.83
C CYS A 28 1.31 -10.68 -10.42
N GLY A 29 1.24 -11.02 -9.12
CA GLY A 29 0.36 -12.08 -8.63
C GLY A 29 -1.12 -11.81 -8.91
N SER A 30 -1.59 -10.58 -8.66
CA SER A 30 -2.98 -10.20 -8.91
C SER A 30 -3.32 -10.25 -10.40
N GLY A 31 -2.42 -9.78 -11.28
CA GLY A 31 -2.61 -9.84 -12.72
C GLY A 31 -2.79 -11.27 -13.24
N PHE A 32 -1.97 -12.21 -12.77
CA PHE A 32 -2.10 -13.63 -13.13
C PHE A 32 -3.41 -14.24 -12.62
N ILE A 33 -3.80 -13.96 -11.38
CA ILE A 33 -5.06 -14.48 -10.81
C ILE A 33 -6.27 -13.94 -11.58
N ILE A 34 -6.26 -12.66 -11.98
CA ILE A 34 -7.31 -12.07 -12.83
C ILE A 34 -7.36 -12.78 -14.18
N ALA A 35 -6.21 -12.94 -14.84
CA ALA A 35 -6.13 -13.59 -16.14
C ALA A 35 -6.67 -15.03 -16.12
N ILE A 36 -6.34 -15.80 -15.08
CA ILE A 36 -6.86 -17.16 -14.91
C ILE A 36 -8.37 -17.14 -14.63
N GLY A 37 -8.83 -16.30 -13.70
CA GLY A 37 -10.24 -16.20 -13.34
C GLY A 37 -11.12 -15.81 -14.53
N MET A 38 -10.69 -14.81 -15.32
CA MET A 38 -11.43 -14.38 -16.51
C MET A 38 -11.28 -15.35 -17.68
N GLY A 39 -10.11 -15.95 -17.87
CA GLY A 39 -9.87 -16.93 -18.93
C GLY A 39 -10.69 -18.22 -18.78
N LEU A 40 -11.09 -18.56 -17.55
CA LEU A 40 -11.93 -19.72 -17.24
C LEU A 40 -13.44 -19.37 -17.10
N GLY A 41 -13.85 -18.19 -17.59
CA GLY A 41 -15.26 -17.79 -17.65
C GLY A 41 -15.75 -16.97 -16.45
N GLY A 42 -14.87 -16.63 -15.51
CA GLY A 42 -15.18 -15.71 -14.43
C GLY A 42 -15.28 -14.25 -14.89
N THR A 43 -15.96 -13.44 -14.10
CA THR A 43 -16.11 -12.00 -14.32
C THR A 43 -15.79 -11.25 -13.04
N VAL A 44 -15.26 -10.04 -13.16
CA VAL A 44 -15.03 -9.15 -12.01
C VAL A 44 -16.37 -8.64 -11.51
N GLN A 45 -16.62 -8.80 -10.21
CA GLN A 45 -17.84 -8.37 -9.54
C GLN A 45 -17.54 -7.22 -8.58
N ASP A 46 -18.51 -6.33 -8.37
CA ASP A 46 -18.38 -5.26 -7.39
C ASP A 46 -18.35 -5.80 -5.95
N THR A 47 -19.19 -6.80 -5.67
CA THR A 47 -19.29 -7.46 -4.35
C THR A 47 -19.41 -8.97 -4.53
N LEU A 48 -18.65 -9.74 -3.73
CA LEU A 48 -18.77 -11.19 -3.66
C LEU A 48 -19.79 -11.56 -2.57
N THR A 49 -21.01 -11.88 -2.99
CA THR A 49 -22.07 -12.33 -2.08
C THR A 49 -22.03 -13.85 -1.93
N PRO A 50 -21.99 -14.39 -0.69
CA PRO A 50 -21.97 -15.84 -0.48
C PRO A 50 -23.09 -16.56 -1.25
N GLY A 51 -22.74 -17.62 -1.97
CA GLY A 51 -23.68 -18.41 -2.78
C GLY A 51 -24.06 -17.80 -4.15
N GLN A 52 -23.51 -16.64 -4.51
CA GLN A 52 -23.77 -15.94 -5.78
C GLN A 52 -22.52 -15.81 -6.67
N PHE A 53 -21.42 -16.51 -6.32
CA PHE A 53 -20.19 -16.49 -7.11
C PHE A 53 -19.61 -17.89 -7.27
N ASP A 54 -18.96 -18.12 -8.40
CA ASP A 54 -18.08 -19.27 -8.62
C ASP A 54 -16.61 -18.93 -8.29
N VAL A 55 -15.76 -19.95 -8.14
CA VAL A 55 -14.33 -19.82 -7.83
C VAL A 55 -13.61 -18.91 -8.84
N TRP A 56 -13.96 -18.98 -10.13
CA TRP A 56 -13.34 -18.16 -11.17
C TRP A 56 -13.70 -16.67 -11.04
N GLN A 57 -14.95 -16.37 -10.64
CA GLN A 57 -15.39 -15.01 -10.35
C GLN A 57 -14.74 -14.47 -9.07
N ALA A 58 -14.56 -15.32 -8.05
CA ALA A 58 -13.81 -14.97 -6.85
C ALA A 58 -12.36 -14.62 -7.19
N MET A 59 -11.68 -15.42 -8.01
CA MET A 59 -10.32 -15.14 -8.45
C MET A 59 -10.21 -13.79 -9.18
N ALA A 60 -11.04 -13.58 -10.21
CA ALA A 60 -11.03 -12.33 -10.97
C ALA A 60 -11.30 -11.10 -10.07
N THR A 61 -12.30 -11.22 -9.19
CA THR A 61 -12.69 -10.13 -8.30
C THR A 61 -11.64 -9.84 -7.23
N LEU A 62 -11.09 -10.87 -6.58
CA LEU A 62 -10.07 -10.69 -5.54
C LEU A 62 -8.77 -10.11 -6.11
N GLY A 63 -8.36 -10.56 -7.30
CA GLY A 63 -7.22 -9.97 -7.97
C GLY A 63 -7.46 -8.49 -8.32
N ALA A 64 -8.65 -8.15 -8.82
CA ALA A 64 -9.01 -6.75 -9.09
C ALA A 64 -9.02 -5.89 -7.81
N LYS A 65 -9.58 -6.42 -6.70
CA LYS A 65 -9.56 -5.72 -5.40
C LYS A 65 -8.15 -5.57 -4.84
N ALA A 66 -7.27 -6.55 -5.01
CA ALA A 66 -5.88 -6.46 -4.61
C ALA A 66 -5.13 -5.35 -5.38
N LEU A 67 -5.36 -5.21 -6.68
CA LEU A 67 -4.86 -4.07 -7.47
C LEU A 67 -5.48 -2.73 -7.02
N GLY A 68 -6.72 -2.72 -6.54
CA GLY A 68 -7.32 -1.53 -5.93
C GLY A 68 -6.67 -1.09 -4.61
N LEU A 69 -5.91 -1.97 -3.95
CA LEU A 69 -5.24 -1.69 -2.68
C LEU A 69 -3.78 -1.24 -2.85
N LEU A 70 -3.31 -0.99 -4.08
CA LEU A 70 -1.95 -0.49 -4.32
C LEU A 70 -1.63 0.80 -3.54
N PRO A 71 -2.56 1.76 -3.36
CA PRO A 71 -2.32 2.94 -2.51
C PRO A 71 -2.05 2.60 -1.04
N VAL A 72 -2.66 1.52 -0.54
CA VAL A 72 -2.40 1.00 0.81
C VAL A 72 -1.02 0.37 0.88
N VAL A 73 -0.67 -0.47 -0.08
CA VAL A 73 0.64 -1.15 -0.12
C VAL A 73 1.78 -0.13 -0.15
N ILE A 74 1.69 0.88 -1.01
CA ILE A 74 2.75 1.90 -1.09
C ILE A 74 2.84 2.73 0.21
N ALA A 75 1.69 3.13 0.78
CA ALA A 75 1.67 3.90 2.02
C ALA A 75 2.28 3.12 3.19
N VAL A 76 1.91 1.85 3.33
CA VAL A 76 2.47 0.94 4.34
C VAL A 76 3.95 0.68 4.10
N GLY A 77 4.37 0.43 2.86
CA GLY A 77 5.77 0.18 2.51
C GLY A 77 6.66 1.37 2.85
N ILE A 78 6.23 2.59 2.52
CA ILE A 78 6.97 3.82 2.84
C ILE A 78 6.99 4.05 4.35
N SER A 79 5.82 4.08 4.99
CA SER A 79 5.69 4.39 6.42
C SER A 79 6.42 3.36 7.28
N GLY A 80 6.31 2.08 6.92
CA GLY A 80 7.01 0.98 7.57
C GLY A 80 8.53 1.02 7.36
N SER A 81 9.00 1.48 6.20
CA SER A 81 10.43 1.67 5.94
C SER A 81 11.02 2.84 6.77
N ILE A 82 10.21 3.86 7.08
CA ILE A 82 10.65 5.04 7.88
C ILE A 82 10.63 4.74 9.38
N ALA A 83 9.53 4.21 9.90
CA ALA A 83 9.31 4.07 11.35
C ALA A 83 9.36 2.61 11.85
N GLY A 84 9.62 1.64 10.98
CA GLY A 84 9.58 0.22 11.32
C GLY A 84 8.16 -0.30 11.55
N LYS A 85 8.01 -1.33 12.40
CA LYS A 85 6.71 -1.94 12.74
C LYS A 85 5.63 -0.93 13.16
N PRO A 86 5.92 0.08 14.01
CA PRO A 86 4.90 1.06 14.40
C PRO A 86 4.38 1.94 13.25
N GLY A 87 5.14 2.08 12.15
CA GLY A 87 4.72 2.83 10.96
C GLY A 87 3.67 2.10 10.11
N ILE A 88 3.49 0.78 10.30
CA ILE A 88 2.59 -0.02 9.47
C ILE A 88 1.13 0.42 9.63
N ALA A 89 0.66 0.54 10.88
CA ALA A 89 -0.72 0.92 11.16
C ALA A 89 -1.11 2.31 10.61
N PRO A 90 -0.36 3.41 10.86
CA PRO A 90 -0.71 4.71 10.29
C PRO A 90 -0.55 4.75 8.76
N GLY A 91 0.42 4.03 8.19
CA GLY A 91 0.56 3.89 6.75
C GLY A 91 -0.66 3.20 6.11
N PHE A 92 -1.18 2.17 6.76
CA PHE A 92 -2.37 1.45 6.31
C PHE A 92 -3.61 2.35 6.29
N VAL A 93 -3.85 3.09 7.38
CA VAL A 93 -5.00 4.01 7.51
C VAL A 93 -4.93 5.12 6.46
N VAL A 94 -3.76 5.72 6.26
CA VAL A 94 -3.61 6.79 5.25
C VAL A 94 -3.74 6.26 3.83
N GLY A 95 -3.26 5.05 3.56
CA GLY A 95 -3.48 4.40 2.27
C GLY A 95 -4.95 4.10 2.00
N LEU A 96 -5.71 3.66 3.01
CA LEU A 96 -7.16 3.47 2.90
C LEU A 96 -7.89 4.80 2.71
N ALA A 97 -7.45 5.86 3.41
CA ALA A 97 -7.95 7.22 3.21
C ALA A 97 -7.74 7.68 1.77
N ALA A 98 -6.56 7.41 1.18
CA ALA A 98 -6.25 7.76 -0.20
C ALA A 98 -7.19 7.06 -1.21
N ASN A 99 -7.60 5.82 -0.91
CA ASN A 99 -8.60 5.10 -1.71
C ASN A 99 -10.00 5.69 -1.56
N THR A 100 -10.42 6.05 -0.34
CA THR A 100 -11.77 6.56 -0.06
C THR A 100 -12.00 7.96 -0.61
N ILE A 101 -10.97 8.82 -0.66
CA ILE A 101 -11.07 10.16 -1.24
C ILE A 101 -10.68 10.20 -2.74
N SER A 102 -10.45 9.05 -3.37
CA SER A 102 -10.00 8.94 -4.77
C SER A 102 -8.68 9.68 -5.08
N ALA A 103 -7.81 9.89 -4.08
CA ALA A 103 -6.46 10.41 -4.29
C ALA A 103 -5.51 9.36 -4.89
N GLY A 104 -5.88 8.07 -4.79
CA GLY A 104 -5.22 6.96 -5.44
C GLY A 104 -3.75 6.80 -5.02
N PHE A 105 -2.92 6.33 -5.97
CA PHE A 105 -1.54 5.96 -5.71
C PHE A 105 -0.67 7.12 -5.19
N ILE A 106 -0.85 8.32 -5.75
CA ILE A 106 -0.09 9.51 -5.35
C ILE A 106 -0.47 9.93 -3.93
N GLY A 107 -1.77 9.88 -3.58
CA GLY A 107 -2.24 10.13 -2.22
C GLY A 107 -1.65 9.17 -1.20
N GLY A 108 -1.62 7.86 -1.53
CA GLY A 108 -0.98 6.85 -0.70
C GLY A 108 0.52 7.07 -0.52
N MET A 109 1.22 7.47 -1.60
CA MET A 109 2.66 7.76 -1.55
C MET A 109 2.97 8.94 -0.63
N ILE A 110 2.36 10.09 -0.88
CA ILE A 110 2.59 11.32 -0.10
C ILE A 110 2.17 11.08 1.36
N GLY A 111 1.00 10.50 1.55
CA GLY A 111 0.46 10.17 2.86
C GLY A 111 1.33 9.18 3.64
N GLY A 112 1.93 8.19 2.96
CA GLY A 112 2.86 7.24 3.56
C GLY A 112 4.11 7.89 4.15
N TYR A 113 4.68 8.90 3.46
CA TYR A 113 5.80 9.68 4.02
C TYR A 113 5.38 10.46 5.26
N ILE A 114 4.25 11.16 5.18
CA ILE A 114 3.74 11.97 6.29
C ILE A 114 3.48 11.07 7.51
N ALA A 115 2.77 9.97 7.32
CA ALA A 115 2.49 8.99 8.36
C ALA A 115 3.77 8.40 8.97
N GLY A 116 4.74 8.03 8.14
CA GLY A 116 6.00 7.45 8.58
C GLY A 116 6.82 8.41 9.44
N TYR A 117 6.96 9.67 9.02
CA TYR A 117 7.70 10.67 9.81
C TYR A 117 6.98 11.06 11.10
N ILE A 118 5.64 11.14 11.09
CA ILE A 118 4.86 11.37 12.31
C ILE A 118 5.06 10.21 13.29
N ALA A 119 4.96 8.96 12.82
CA ALA A 119 5.19 7.79 13.65
C ALA A 119 6.61 7.78 14.24
N LEU A 120 7.62 8.06 13.43
CA LEU A 120 9.01 8.16 13.88
C LEU A 120 9.20 9.25 14.95
N ALA A 121 8.57 10.42 14.77
CA ALA A 121 8.63 11.51 15.74
C ALA A 121 8.01 11.12 17.10
N ILE A 122 6.87 10.41 17.08
CA ILE A 122 6.22 9.91 18.30
C ILE A 122 7.12 8.89 19.02
N ILE A 123 7.72 7.95 18.27
CA ILE A 123 8.62 6.93 18.83
C ILE A 123 9.84 7.59 19.49
N LYS A 124 10.49 8.55 18.80
CA LYS A 124 11.66 9.26 19.34
C LYS A 124 11.31 10.01 20.62
N LYS A 125 10.14 10.67 20.67
CA LYS A 125 9.69 11.38 21.87
C LYS A 125 9.47 10.44 23.06
N ARG A 126 9.07 9.19 22.80
CA ARG A 126 8.85 8.18 23.84
C ARG A 126 10.14 7.50 24.33
N GLN A 127 11.20 7.47 23.52
CA GLN A 127 12.51 6.92 23.92
C GLN A 127 13.37 7.91 24.72
N GLY A 128 13.03 9.20 24.71
CA GLY A 128 13.71 10.25 25.47
C GLY A 128 13.04 10.62 26.80
N ALA A 129 12.13 9.79 27.29
CA ALA A 129 11.48 9.90 28.60
C ALA A 129 11.78 8.62 29.41
#